data_AF-T0T9E7-F1
#
_entry.id   AF-T0T9E7-F1
#
_cell.length_a   1.000
_cell.length_b   1.000
_cell.length_c   1.000
_cell.angle_alpha   90.00
_cell.angle_beta   90.00
_cell.angle_gamma   90.00
#
_symmetry.space_group_name_H-M   'P 1'
#
loop_
_entity.id
_entity.type
_entity.pdbx_description
1 polymer ?
#
loop_
_entity_poly.entity_id
_entity_poly.type
_entity_poly.pdbx_seq_one_letter_code
_entity_poly.pdbx_strand_id
1 'polypeptide(L)'
;MKNIVLTLFCLLALSTLVRAEGNLVISGRLLDDINLNGRINKMIFTENKTEIRLVNEYNESESCERGSFEITRIQTGVYELKGVISCDQWVDETEEVQACPENFQPVCGEIASDSFGKALPKHVTFSNMCELYRAKAAFIQNGGCR
;
A
#
# COMPACT_ATOMS: atom_id res chain seq x y z
N MET A 1 -2.56 13.14 65.18
CA MET A 1 -2.64 13.66 63.79
C MET A 1 -1.70 12.85 62.91
N LYS A 2 -2.11 11.60 62.63
CA LYS A 2 -1.50 10.65 61.69
C LYS A 2 -2.61 10.36 60.69
N ASN A 3 -2.28 10.06 59.42
CA ASN A 3 -3.20 9.58 58.37
C ASN A 3 -3.61 10.60 57.28
N ILE A 4 -2.69 11.40 56.72
CA ILE A 4 -2.97 12.11 55.44
C ILE A 4 -1.86 11.94 54.39
N VAL A 5 -0.80 11.16 54.65
CA VAL A 5 0.37 11.13 53.73
C VAL A 5 0.45 9.87 52.85
N LEU A 6 -0.36 8.84 53.08
CA LEU A 6 -0.19 7.56 52.34
C LEU A 6 -1.14 7.32 51.15
N THR A 7 -2.08 8.22 50.87
CA THR A 7 -3.15 7.96 49.87
C THR A 7 -3.02 8.76 48.57
N LEU A 8 -1.86 9.36 48.30
CA LEU A 8 -1.63 10.15 47.08
C LEU A 8 -0.55 9.57 46.14
N PHE A 9 -0.16 8.30 46.32
CA PHE A 9 0.88 7.68 45.49
C PHE A 9 0.40 6.49 44.65
N CYS A 10 -0.90 6.15 44.68
CA CYS A 10 -1.40 4.93 44.02
C CYS A 10 -2.26 5.19 42.76
N LEU A 11 -2.41 6.44 42.31
CA LEU A 11 -3.26 6.82 41.17
C LEU A 11 -2.49 7.24 39.91
N LEU A 12 -1.16 7.15 39.90
CA LEU A 12 -0.33 7.54 38.75
C LEU A 12 0.23 6.35 37.94
N ALA A 13 -0.20 5.12 38.22
CA ALA A 13 0.28 3.92 37.53
C ALA A 13 -0.60 3.46 36.35
N LEU A 14 -1.56 4.28 35.87
CA LEU A 14 -2.56 3.82 34.88
C LEU A 14 -2.67 4.62 33.57
N SER A 15 -1.67 5.44 33.20
CA SER A 15 -1.81 6.26 31.98
C SER A 15 -0.56 6.33 31.09
N THR A 16 0.18 5.24 30.94
CA THR A 16 1.15 5.11 29.84
C THR A 16 1.17 3.71 29.24
N LEU A 17 0.01 3.23 28.78
CA LEU A 17 0.01 2.37 27.58
C LEU A 17 0.18 3.31 26.38
N VAL A 18 1.39 3.87 26.25
CA VAL A 18 1.81 4.47 24.98
C VAL A 18 1.86 3.31 24.01
N ARG A 19 0.78 3.12 23.24
CA ARG A 19 0.85 2.32 22.03
C ARG A 19 1.82 3.05 21.12
N ALA A 20 3.05 2.56 21.04
CA ALA A 20 3.95 2.96 19.99
C ALA A 20 3.27 2.57 18.67
N GLU A 21 2.62 3.51 18.00
CA GLU A 21 2.29 3.45 16.58
C GLU A 21 3.60 3.59 15.81
N GLY A 22 4.45 2.59 15.95
CA GLY A 22 5.72 2.50 15.26
C GLY A 22 5.54 1.85 13.91
N ASN A 23 6.39 2.23 12.97
CA ASN A 23 6.57 1.48 11.75
C ASN A 23 7.06 0.07 12.11
N LEU A 24 6.46 -0.93 11.47
CA LEU A 24 6.79 -2.35 11.59
C LEU A 24 7.49 -2.78 10.31
N VAL A 25 8.58 -3.54 10.44
CA VAL A 25 9.21 -4.17 9.28
C VAL A 25 8.73 -5.61 9.20
N ILE A 26 8.17 -5.99 8.05
CA ILE A 26 7.61 -7.31 7.82
C ILE A 26 8.13 -7.88 6.51
N SER A 27 8.61 -9.12 6.56
CA SER A 27 9.05 -9.85 5.38
C SER A 27 7.94 -10.75 4.84
N GLY A 28 7.83 -10.84 3.52
CA GLY A 28 6.83 -11.68 2.88
C GLY A 28 6.74 -11.47 1.37
N ARG A 29 5.63 -11.93 0.80
CA ARG A 29 5.27 -11.67 -0.59
C ARG A 29 4.24 -10.56 -0.67
N LEU A 30 4.47 -9.56 -1.52
CA LEU A 30 3.52 -8.51 -1.82
C LEU A 30 2.61 -8.98 -2.95
N LEU A 31 1.31 -9.07 -2.67
CA LEU A 31 0.29 -9.56 -3.57
C LEU A 31 -0.76 -8.47 -3.82
N ASP A 32 -1.46 -8.58 -4.94
CA ASP A 32 -2.61 -7.74 -5.25
C ASP A 32 -3.91 -8.38 -4.70
N ASP A 33 -4.68 -7.57 -3.97
CA ASP A 33 -6.03 -7.87 -3.50
C ASP A 33 -7.02 -7.05 -4.35
N ILE A 34 -7.49 -7.67 -5.43
CA ILE A 34 -8.45 -7.08 -6.36
C ILE A 34 -9.84 -7.20 -5.76
N ASN A 35 -10.41 -6.07 -5.37
CA ASN A 35 -11.77 -6.01 -4.90
C ASN A 35 -12.75 -5.87 -6.08
N LEU A 36 -13.99 -6.34 -5.91
CA LEU A 36 -15.07 -6.29 -6.91
C LEU A 36 -15.34 -4.88 -7.47
N ASN A 37 -14.97 -3.83 -6.72
CA ASN A 37 -15.13 -2.44 -7.12
C ASN A 37 -13.95 -1.89 -7.95
N GLY A 38 -12.99 -2.72 -8.35
CA GLY A 38 -11.84 -2.31 -9.18
C GLY A 38 -10.74 -1.60 -8.42
N ARG A 39 -10.82 -1.60 -7.08
CA ARG A 39 -9.75 -1.13 -6.21
C ARG A 39 -8.73 -2.26 -6.07
N ILE A 40 -7.48 -1.96 -6.43
CA ILE A 40 -6.35 -2.85 -6.26
C ILE A 40 -5.65 -2.40 -4.98
N ASN A 41 -5.90 -3.12 -3.90
CA ASN A 41 -5.15 -2.96 -2.66
C ASN A 41 -3.98 -3.93 -2.66
N LYS A 42 -2.91 -3.62 -1.93
CA LYS A 42 -1.82 -4.56 -1.70
C LYS A 42 -2.07 -5.41 -0.45
N MET A 43 -1.52 -6.61 -0.42
CA MET A 43 -1.47 -7.48 0.76
C MET A 43 -0.05 -8.04 0.92
N ILE A 44 0.44 -8.17 2.15
CA ILE A 44 1.66 -8.94 2.42
C ILE A 44 1.25 -10.33 2.94
N PHE A 45 1.68 -11.37 2.25
CA PHE A 45 1.60 -12.75 2.69
C PHE A 45 2.93 -13.16 3.32
N THR A 46 2.95 -13.28 4.63
CA THR A 46 4.17 -13.55 5.41
C THR A 46 4.56 -15.03 5.39
N GLU A 47 5.80 -15.34 5.77
CA GLU A 47 6.28 -16.73 5.87
C GLU A 47 5.50 -17.58 6.87
N ASN A 48 4.97 -16.96 7.93
CA ASN A 48 4.10 -17.63 8.91
C ASN A 48 2.63 -17.74 8.46
N LYS A 49 2.35 -17.57 7.16
CA LYS A 49 1.02 -17.69 6.55
C LYS A 49 -0.01 -16.70 7.10
N THR A 50 0.44 -15.51 7.49
CA THR A 50 -0.44 -14.42 7.92
C THR A 50 -0.69 -13.48 6.76
N GLU A 51 -1.94 -13.07 6.60
CA GLU A 51 -2.35 -12.06 5.63
C GLU A 51 -2.39 -10.68 6.29
N ILE A 52 -1.64 -9.74 5.72
CA ILE A 52 -1.61 -8.35 6.19
C ILE A 52 -2.18 -7.47 5.09
N ARG A 53 -3.40 -7.00 5.30
CA ARG A 53 -4.12 -6.13 4.36
C ARG A 53 -3.57 -4.71 4.42
N LEU A 54 -3.17 -4.19 3.27
CA LEU A 54 -2.68 -2.83 3.12
C LEU A 54 -3.77 -1.93 2.52
N VAL A 55 -3.83 -0.68 2.95
CA VAL A 55 -4.76 0.33 2.42
C VAL A 55 -4.18 1.15 1.27
N ASN A 56 -2.89 1.00 0.99
CA ASN A 56 -2.27 1.70 -0.13
C ASN A 56 -2.87 1.16 -1.41
N GLU A 57 -3.60 2.04 -2.08
CA GLU A 57 -3.91 1.90 -3.49
C GLU A 57 -2.64 2.19 -4.26
N TYR A 58 -2.35 1.33 -5.24
CA TYR A 58 -1.36 1.50 -6.30
C TYR A 58 -0.40 2.70 -6.14
N ASN A 59 0.81 2.44 -5.65
CA ASN A 59 1.89 3.42 -5.65
C ASN A 59 2.99 2.86 -6.55
N GLU A 60 3.54 3.70 -7.42
CA GLU A 60 4.63 3.39 -8.37
C GLU A 60 5.97 3.12 -7.67
N SER A 61 6.00 2.21 -6.71
CA SER A 61 7.26 1.57 -6.35
C SER A 61 7.36 0.32 -7.20
N GLU A 62 8.36 0.31 -8.09
CA GLU A 62 8.84 -0.86 -8.83
C GLU A 62 8.58 -2.17 -8.07
N SER A 63 8.04 -3.14 -8.79
CA SER A 63 7.26 -4.25 -8.24
C SER A 63 8.16 -5.18 -7.42
N CYS A 64 8.19 -4.97 -6.11
CA CYS A 64 8.83 -5.91 -5.20
C CYS A 64 7.84 -7.02 -4.83
N GLU A 65 7.92 -8.18 -5.49
CA GLU A 65 7.07 -9.33 -5.18
C GLU A 65 7.42 -9.98 -3.86
N ARG A 66 8.71 -9.94 -3.48
CA ARG A 66 9.20 -10.54 -2.24
C ARG A 66 10.30 -9.70 -1.63
N GLY A 67 10.16 -9.40 -0.35
CA GLY A 67 11.14 -8.61 0.36
C GLY A 67 10.72 -8.30 1.78
N SER A 68 11.29 -7.23 2.31
CA SER A 68 10.97 -6.66 3.60
C SER A 68 10.33 -5.29 3.41
N PHE A 69 9.20 -5.08 4.07
CA PHE A 69 8.33 -3.93 3.87
C PHE A 69 8.16 -3.18 5.19
N GLU A 70 8.26 -1.86 5.15
CA GLU A 70 7.91 -1.01 6.26
C GLU A 70 6.42 -0.68 6.20
N ILE A 71 5.68 -1.01 7.26
CA ILE A 71 4.24 -0.74 7.35
C ILE A 71 3.88 -0.01 8.64
N THR A 72 2.85 0.82 8.61
CA THR A 72 2.27 1.49 9.77
C THR A 72 0.87 0.95 10.02
N ARG A 73 0.53 0.63 11.26
CA ARG A 73 -0.85 0.28 11.60
C ARG A 73 -1.71 1.55 11.66
N ILE A 74 -2.77 1.60 10.86
CA ILE A 74 -3.72 2.73 10.86
C ILE A 74 -4.92 2.43 11.76
N GLN A 75 -5.38 1.18 11.74
CA GLN A 75 -6.43 0.70 12.64
C GLN A 75 -6.26 -0.80 12.88
N THR A 76 -7.04 -1.38 13.78
CA THR A 76 -6.93 -2.81 14.11
C THR A 76 -7.09 -3.67 12.85
N GLY A 77 -6.05 -4.43 12.51
CA GLY A 77 -6.03 -5.33 11.35
C GLY A 77 -5.83 -4.65 9.99
N VAL A 78 -5.52 -3.35 9.96
CA VAL A 78 -5.38 -2.57 8.73
C VAL A 78 -4.11 -1.74 8.78
N TYR A 79 -3.32 -1.85 7.72
CA TYR A 79 -1.97 -1.31 7.67
C TYR A 79 -1.76 -0.48 6.43
N GLU A 80 -0.80 0.43 6.47
CA GLU A 80 -0.35 1.23 5.34
C GLU A 80 1.13 0.91 5.08
N LEU A 81 1.47 0.50 3.87
CA LEU A 81 2.83 0.39 3.36
C LEU A 81 3.48 1.78 3.27
N LYS A 82 4.62 1.93 3.93
CA LYS A 82 5.45 3.14 3.91
C LYS A 82 6.64 3.02 2.97
N GLY A 83 7.15 1.81 2.76
CA GLY A 83 8.23 1.59 1.82
C GLY A 83 8.71 0.14 1.74
N VAL A 84 9.58 -0.10 0.77
CA VAL A 84 10.32 -1.35 0.60
C VAL A 84 11.70 -1.16 1.25
N ILE A 85 12.02 -1.96 2.27
CA ILE A 85 13.32 -1.94 2.97
C ILE A 85 14.36 -2.74 2.19
N SER A 86 13.97 -3.92 1.72
CA SER A 86 14.80 -4.78 0.89
C SER A 86 13.90 -5.54 -0.07
N CYS A 87 14.41 -5.84 -1.26
CA CYS A 87 13.69 -6.67 -2.22
C CYS A 87 14.58 -7.79 -2.72
N ASP A 88 14.06 -9.01 -2.65
CA ASP A 88 14.73 -10.22 -3.12
C ASP A 88 14.33 -10.55 -4.55
N GLN A 89 13.13 -10.10 -4.95
CA GLN A 89 12.58 -10.34 -6.28
C GLN A 89 11.89 -9.08 -6.79
N TRP A 90 12.64 -8.31 -7.58
CA TRP A 90 12.09 -7.26 -8.42
C TRP A 90 11.42 -7.90 -9.63
N VAL A 91 10.22 -7.47 -9.93
CA VAL A 91 9.52 -7.81 -11.15
C VAL A 91 9.18 -6.51 -11.87
N ASP A 92 9.50 -6.49 -13.17
CA ASP A 92 9.06 -5.40 -14.04
C ASP A 92 7.52 -5.45 -14.23
N GLU A 93 6.90 -6.59 -13.90
CA GLU A 93 5.51 -6.92 -14.23
C GLU A 93 4.87 -7.83 -13.18
N THR A 94 3.67 -7.49 -12.71
CA THR A 94 2.80 -8.38 -11.93
C THR A 94 1.82 -9.10 -12.88
N GLU A 95 1.74 -10.43 -12.79
CA GLU A 95 1.09 -11.29 -13.80
C GLU A 95 -0.46 -11.20 -13.85
N GLU A 96 -1.12 -10.49 -12.92
CA GLU A 96 -2.53 -10.79 -12.62
C GLU A 96 -3.45 -9.57 -12.60
N VAL A 97 -3.93 -9.17 -13.79
CA VAL A 97 -5.28 -8.57 -13.94
C VAL A 97 -5.95 -9.18 -15.18
N GLN A 98 -6.74 -10.24 -14.98
CA GLN A 98 -7.45 -10.92 -16.08
C GLN A 98 -8.66 -10.12 -16.60
N ALA A 99 -9.33 -9.34 -15.73
CA ALA A 99 -10.45 -8.49 -16.09
C ALA A 99 -10.59 -7.32 -15.11
N CYS A 100 -10.82 -6.12 -15.64
CA CYS A 100 -11.16 -4.95 -14.84
C CYS A 100 -12.68 -4.77 -14.77
N PRO A 101 -13.23 -4.37 -13.62
CA PRO A 101 -14.64 -4.03 -13.52
C PRO A 101 -14.96 -2.77 -14.34
N GLU A 102 -16.22 -2.66 -14.77
CA GLU A 102 -16.70 -1.56 -15.62
C GLU A 102 -17.05 -0.29 -14.83
N ASN A 103 -16.57 -0.15 -13.58
CA ASN A 103 -16.80 1.06 -12.81
C ASN A 103 -16.07 2.25 -13.45
N PHE A 104 -16.81 3.32 -13.70
CA PHE A 104 -16.24 4.55 -14.27
C PHE A 104 -15.76 5.48 -13.15
N GLN A 105 -14.45 5.45 -12.89
CA GLN A 105 -13.75 6.31 -11.93
C GLN A 105 -12.43 6.76 -12.59
N PRO A 106 -12.48 7.74 -13.50
CA PRO A 106 -11.39 8.01 -14.40
C PRO A 106 -10.12 8.42 -13.66
N VAL A 107 -8.98 7.98 -14.16
CA VAL A 107 -7.64 8.33 -13.66
C VAL A 107 -6.73 8.69 -14.83
N CYS A 108 -5.82 9.63 -14.61
CA CYS A 108 -4.81 9.99 -15.58
C CYS A 108 -3.54 9.22 -15.27
N GLY A 109 -2.99 8.57 -16.29
CA GLY A 109 -1.72 7.88 -16.19
C GLY A 109 -0.78 8.15 -17.34
N GLU A 110 0.49 7.80 -17.15
CA GLU A 110 1.58 7.97 -18.10
C GLU A 110 2.01 6.61 -18.63
N ILE A 111 1.91 6.39 -19.95
CA ILE A 111 2.46 5.16 -20.56
C ILE A 111 3.90 5.45 -21.00
N ALA A 112 4.84 4.65 -20.49
CA ALA A 112 6.20 4.62 -21.01
C ALA A 112 6.16 4.16 -22.47
N SER A 113 6.70 4.97 -23.37
CA SER A 113 6.66 4.64 -24.79
C SER A 113 7.75 3.63 -25.11
N ASP A 114 7.39 2.36 -25.22
CA ASP A 114 8.27 1.32 -25.76
C ASP A 114 8.64 1.66 -27.19
N SER A 115 9.86 2.17 -27.40
CA SER A 115 10.73 1.92 -28.55
C SER A 115 11.86 2.95 -28.60
N PHE A 116 13.09 2.49 -28.35
CA PHE A 116 14.30 3.06 -28.95
C PHE A 116 14.47 4.60 -28.86
N GLY A 117 14.15 5.18 -27.71
CA GLY A 117 14.85 6.37 -27.19
C GLY A 117 14.44 7.76 -27.68
N LYS A 118 13.25 7.99 -28.25
CA LYS A 118 12.84 9.36 -28.67
C LYS A 118 11.36 9.73 -28.55
N ALA A 119 10.52 8.97 -27.85
CA ALA A 119 9.13 9.37 -27.62
C ALA A 119 8.95 9.92 -26.21
N LEU A 120 8.36 11.12 -26.10
CA LEU A 120 7.94 11.67 -24.81
C LEU A 120 6.87 10.75 -24.21
N PRO A 121 6.84 10.58 -22.89
CA PRO A 121 5.77 9.84 -22.22
C PRO A 121 4.40 10.40 -22.61
N LYS A 122 3.43 9.50 -22.81
CA LYS A 122 2.07 9.87 -23.21
C LYS A 122 1.13 9.79 -22.03
N HIS A 123 0.49 10.91 -21.71
CA HIS A 123 -0.61 10.93 -20.76
C HIS A 123 -1.88 10.35 -21.40
N VAL A 124 -2.50 9.38 -20.72
CA VAL A 124 -3.72 8.68 -21.16
C VAL A 124 -4.70 8.65 -19.99
N THR A 125 -5.98 8.94 -20.28
CA THR A 125 -7.05 8.76 -19.31
C THR A 125 -7.55 7.32 -19.36
N PHE A 126 -7.54 6.65 -18.22
CA PHE A 126 -8.08 5.31 -18.04
C PHE A 126 -9.44 5.39 -17.35
N SER A 127 -10.32 4.44 -17.65
CA SER A 127 -11.67 4.40 -17.07
C SER A 127 -11.67 4.20 -15.56
N ASN A 128 -10.66 3.50 -15.03
CA ASN A 128 -10.43 3.28 -13.60
C ASN A 128 -8.98 2.87 -13.33
N MET A 129 -8.62 2.77 -12.04
CA MET A 129 -7.28 2.39 -11.58
C MET A 129 -6.85 0.99 -12.07
N CYS A 130 -7.81 0.06 -12.22
CA CYS A 130 -7.51 -1.26 -12.74
C CYS A 130 -7.06 -1.21 -14.21
N GLU A 131 -7.73 -0.43 -15.05
CA GLU A 131 -7.33 -0.25 -16.45
C GLU A 131 -5.97 0.45 -16.60
N LEU A 132 -5.67 1.42 -15.71
CA LEU A 132 -4.35 2.05 -15.62
C LEU A 132 -3.27 1.03 -15.27
N TYR A 133 -3.51 0.23 -14.24
CA TYR A 133 -2.63 -0.86 -13.82
C TYR A 133 -2.40 -1.88 -14.94
N ARG A 134 -3.48 -2.32 -15.61
CA ARG A 134 -3.42 -3.29 -16.71
C ARG A 134 -2.60 -2.75 -17.89
N ALA A 135 -2.67 -1.45 -18.12
CA ALA A 135 -1.87 -0.77 -19.14
C ALA A 135 -0.42 -0.50 -18.72
N LYS A 136 -0.03 -0.88 -17.49
CA LYS A 136 1.30 -0.59 -16.91
C LYS A 136 1.65 0.89 -16.97
N ALA A 137 0.63 1.74 -16.82
CA ALA A 137 0.81 3.17 -16.84
C ALA A 137 1.10 3.69 -15.43
N ALA A 138 2.01 4.65 -15.34
CA ALA A 138 2.29 5.40 -14.13
C ALA A 138 1.04 6.22 -13.73
N PHE A 139 0.62 6.21 -12.46
CA PHE A 139 -0.47 7.05 -11.96
C PHE A 139 -0.03 8.50 -11.76
N ILE A 140 -0.73 9.42 -12.43
CA ILE A 140 -0.50 10.87 -12.29
C ILE A 140 -1.48 11.48 -11.30
N GLN A 141 -2.79 11.31 -11.55
CA GLN A 141 -3.84 11.94 -10.75
C GLN A 141 -5.21 11.29 -10.96
N ASN A 142 -6.11 11.54 -10.01
CA ASN A 142 -7.53 11.24 -10.16
C ASN A 142 -8.19 12.16 -11.20
N GLY A 143 -9.17 11.64 -11.94
CA GLY A 143 -9.82 12.34 -13.06
C GLY A 143 -9.09 12.18 -14.38
N GLY A 144 -9.60 12.81 -15.44
CA GLY A 144 -8.97 12.78 -16.75
C GLY A 144 -7.66 13.57 -16.83
N CYS A 145 -6.82 13.21 -17.80
CA CYS A 145 -5.68 14.02 -18.22
C CYS A 145 -6.18 15.33 -18.83
N ARG A 146 -5.48 16.43 -18.55
CA ARG A 146 -5.78 17.77 -19.08
C ARG A 146 -4.83 18.16 -20.19
#